data_AF-A0A2T6IR23-F1
#
_entry.id   AF-A0A2T6IR23-F1
#
_cell.length_a   1.000
_cell.length_b   1.000
_cell.length_c   1.000
_cell.angle_alpha   90.00
_cell.angle_beta   90.00
_cell.angle_gamma   90.00
#
_symmetry.space_group_name_H-M   'P 1'
#
loop_
_entity.id
_entity.type
_entity.pdbx_description
1 polymer ?
#
loop_
_entity_poly.entity_id
_entity_poly.type
_entity_poly.pdbx_seq_one_letter_code
_entity_poly.pdbx_strand_id
1 'polypeptide(L)' 'MAREENLYMARLAEETERYEDLVHFMRKVVESGQELNDEERNLLSVGYKNIVGGFRSSWRSLALIEQRDLDAGSLRL' A
#
# COMPACT_ATOMS: atom_id res chain seq x y z
N MET A 1 5.04 19.37 9.71
CA MET A 1 4.47 19.66 8.39
C MET A 1 3.02 20.02 8.57
N ALA A 2 2.56 21.06 7.87
CA ALA A 2 1.16 21.44 7.87
C ALA A 2 0.32 20.34 7.17
N ARG A 3 -0.99 20.28 7.45
CA ARG A 3 -1.90 19.30 6.82
C ARG A 3 -1.84 19.36 5.29
N GLU A 4 -1.86 20.58 4.74
CA GLU A 4 -1.80 20.82 3.29
C GLU A 4 -0.48 20.34 2.67
N GLU A 5 0.63 20.50 3.40
CA GLU A 5 1.95 20.02 2.97
C GLU A 5 1.97 18.48 2.93
N ASN A 6 1.40 17.81 3.93
CA ASN A 6 1.26 16.35 3.90
C ASN A 6 0.37 15.89 2.72
N LEU A 7 -0.70 16.63 2.39
CA LEU A 7 -1.54 16.31 1.23
C LEU A 7 -0.83 16.51 -0.11
N TYR A 8 -0.04 17.58 -0.23
CA TYR A 8 0.80 17.80 -1.40
C TYR A 8 1.80 16.64 -1.58
N MET A 9 2.50 16.26 -0.50
CA MET A 9 3.43 15.14 -0.54
C MET A 9 2.75 13.79 -0.81
N ALA A 10 1.55 13.57 -0.27
CA ALA A 10 0.74 12.39 -0.58
C ALA A 10 0.44 12.29 -2.08
N ARG A 11 -0.04 13.37 -2.70
CA ARG A 11 -0.30 13.39 -4.16
C ARG A 11 0.97 13.15 -4.97
N LEU A 12 2.10 13.75 -4.60
CA LEU A 12 3.37 13.49 -5.27
C LEU A 12 3.82 12.03 -5.15
N ALA A 13 3.59 11.40 -3.99
CA ALA A 13 3.89 10.00 -3.77
C ALA A 13 2.97 9.07 -4.58
N GLU A 14 1.70 9.44 -4.79
CA GLU A 14 0.78 8.72 -5.70
C GLU A 14 1.29 8.77 -7.16
N GLU A 15 1.63 9.96 -7.67
CA GLU A 15 2.12 10.17 -9.04
C GLU A 15 3.44 9.45 -9.33
N THR A 16 4.20 9.12 -8.27
CA THR A 16 5.48 8.40 -8.37
C THR A 16 5.39 6.94 -7.92
N GLU A 17 4.17 6.44 -7.71
CA GLU A 17 3.88 5.06 -7.27
C GLU A 17 4.57 4.65 -5.96
N ARG A 18 4.95 5.61 -5.12
CA ARG A 18 5.57 5.38 -3.80
C ARG A 18 4.48 5.23 -2.75
N TYR A 19 3.74 4.13 -2.82
CA TYR A 19 2.53 3.94 -2.00
C TYR A 19 2.78 3.89 -0.49
N GLU A 20 3.96 3.43 -0.05
CA GLU A 20 4.37 3.45 1.37
C GLU A 20 4.50 4.89 1.89
N ASP A 21 5.14 5.76 1.10
CA ASP A 21 5.26 7.20 1.39
C ASP A 21 3.87 7.87 1.37
N LEU A 22 3.04 7.54 0.38
CA LEU A 22 1.65 8.03 0.30
C LEU A 22 0.89 7.72 1.60
N VAL A 23 0.94 6.47 2.08
CA VAL A 23 0.29 6.07 3.34
C VAL A 23 0.90 6.78 4.55
N HIS A 24 2.22 6.99 4.58
CA HIS A 24 2.89 7.74 5.64
C HIS A 24 2.40 9.19 5.73
N PHE A 25 2.29 9.90 4.60
CA PHE A 25 1.78 11.26 4.59
C PHE A 25 0.29 11.33 4.91
N MET A 26 -0.51 10.42 4.35
CA MET A 26 -1.94 10.37 4.61
C MET A 26 -2.27 10.04 6.08
N ARG A 27 -1.45 9.22 6.75
CA ARG A 27 -1.59 8.99 8.21
C ARG A 27 -1.50 10.30 8.98
N LYS A 28 -0.53 11.17 8.67
CA LYS A 28 -0.39 12.49 9.30
C LYS A 28 -1.58 13.40 9.02
N VAL A 29 -2.20 13.29 7.83
CA VAL A 29 -3.44 14.00 7.51
C VAL A 29 -4.58 13.53 8.41
N VAL A 30 -4.74 12.21 8.60
CA VAL A 30 -5.77 11.66 9.52
C VAL A 30 -5.52 12.08 10.97
N GLU A 31 -4.27 12.03 11.41
CA GLU A 31 -3.86 12.42 12.78
C GLU A 31 -4.04 13.92 13.06
N SER A 32 -4.24 14.76 12.04
CA SER A 32 -4.59 16.18 12.22
C SER A 32 -5.98 16.40 12.81
N GLY A 33 -6.82 15.36 12.90
CA GLY A 33 -8.13 15.39 13.56
C GLY A 33 -9.25 16.06 12.76
N GLN A 34 -8.96 16.55 11.56
CA GLN A 34 -9.96 17.09 10.63
C GLN A 34 -10.59 15.95 9.81
N GLU A 35 -11.89 16.06 9.56
CA GLU A 35 -12.61 15.11 8.72
C GLU A 35 -12.03 15.11 7.29
N LEU A 36 -11.88 13.92 6.71
CA LEU A 36 -11.38 13.75 5.36
C LEU A 36 -12.50 14.03 4.35
N ASN A 37 -12.21 14.77 3.28
CA ASN A 37 -13.11 14.88 2.14
C ASN A 37 -13.02 13.64 1.22
N ASP A 38 -13.81 13.62 0.14
CA ASP A 38 -13.86 12.49 -0.80
C ASP A 38 -12.51 12.19 -1.48
N GLU A 39 -11.78 13.23 -1.90
CA GLU A 39 -10.46 13.09 -2.54
C GLU A 39 -9.45 12.48 -1.57
N GLU A 40 -9.43 12.96 -0.33
CA GLU A 40 -8.52 12.51 0.72
C GLU A 40 -8.81 11.07 1.15
N ARG A 41 -10.10 10.68 1.24
CA ARG A 41 -10.49 9.28 1.46
C ARG A 41 -10.07 8.38 0.31
N ASN A 42 -10.17 8.86 -0.92
CA ASN A 42 -9.70 8.13 -2.10
C ASN A 42 -8.18 7.91 -2.05
N LEU A 43 -7.40 8.95 -1.79
CA LEU A 43 -5.93 8.87 -1.64
C LEU A 43 -5.53 7.84 -0.58
N LEU A 44 -6.18 7.87 0.59
CA LEU A 44 -5.94 6.89 1.65
C LEU A 44 -6.23 5.46 1.17
N SER A 45 -7.33 5.28 0.43
CA SER A 45 -7.73 3.98 -0.12
C SER A 45 -6.75 3.48 -1.19
N VAL A 46 -6.30 4.35 -2.10
CA VAL A 46 -5.34 4.03 -3.16
C VAL A 46 -4.03 3.53 -2.54
N GLY A 47 -3.50 4.24 -1.53
CA GLY A 47 -2.26 3.86 -0.86
C GLY A 47 -2.31 2.45 -0.26
N TYR A 48 -3.29 2.19 0.61
CA TYR A 48 -3.40 0.86 1.25
C TYR A 48 -3.74 -0.26 0.26
N LYS A 49 -4.62 -0.01 -0.73
CA LYS A 49 -4.99 -1.02 -1.73
C LYS A 49 -3.77 -1.48 -2.54
N ASN A 50 -2.90 -0.56 -2.94
CA ASN A 50 -1.71 -0.90 -3.72
C ASN A 50 -0.69 -1.69 -2.89
N ILE A 51 -0.40 -1.27 -1.66
CA ILE A 51 0.53 -1.99 -0.77
C ILE A 51 0.01 -3.41 -0.51
N VAL A 52 -1.24 -3.55 -0.06
CA VAL A 52 -1.83 -4.86 0.24
C VAL A 52 -1.97 -5.71 -1.02
N GLY A 53 -2.29 -5.09 -2.16
CA GLY A 53 -2.33 -5.74 -3.47
C GLY A 53 -0.97 -6.37 -3.85
N GLY A 54 0.13 -5.63 -3.64
CA GLY A 54 1.49 -6.11 -3.81
C GLY A 54 1.78 -7.34 -2.96
N PHE A 55 1.53 -7.25 -1.64
CA PHE A 55 1.74 -8.38 -0.73
C PHE A 55 0.90 -9.61 -1.10
N ARG A 56 -0.36 -9.42 -1.48
CA ARG A 56 -1.22 -10.51 -1.95
C ARG A 56 -0.72 -11.15 -3.25
N SER A 57 -0.11 -10.36 -4.13
CA SER A 57 0.51 -10.88 -5.35
C SER A 57 1.72 -11.74 -5.02
N SER A 58 2.64 -11.22 -4.22
CA SER A 58 3.83 -11.94 -3.75
C SER A 58 3.47 -13.22 -3.00
N TRP A 59 2.46 -13.17 -2.13
CA TRP A 59 1.96 -14.35 -1.41
C TRP A 59 1.46 -15.44 -2.36
N ARG A 60 0.64 -15.07 -3.36
CA ARG A 60 0.15 -16.03 -4.36
C ARG A 60 1.30 -16.64 -5.16
N SER A 61 2.28 -15.83 -5.56
CA SER A 61 3.46 -16.33 -6.26
C SER A 61 4.26 -17.32 -5.40
N LEU A 62 4.45 -17.01 -4.11
CA LEU A 62 5.14 -17.91 -3.19
C LEU A 62 4.39 -19.24 -3.03
N ALA A 63 3.07 -19.19 -2.79
CA ALA A 63 2.24 -20.39 -2.67
C ALA A 63 2.26 -21.25 -3.94
N LEU A 64 2.32 -20.63 -5.13
CA LEU A 64 2.46 -21.35 -6.39
C LEU A 64 3.83 -22.03 -6.54
N ILE A 65 4.90 -21.40 -6.06
CA ILE A 65 6.25 -22.00 -6.05
C ILE A 65 6.27 -23.20 -5.10
N GLU A 66 5.77 -23.02 -3.88
CA GLU A 66 5.68 -24.07 -2.87
C GLU A 66 4.92 -25.29 -3.39
N GLN A 67 3.74 -25.08 -3.98
CA GLN A 67 2.96 -26.18 -4.56
C GLN A 67 3.73 -26.92 -5.66
N ARG A 68 4.43 -26.19 -6.54
CA ARG A 68 5.24 -26.80 -7.62
C ARG A 68 6.39 -27.62 -7.07
N ASP A 69 7.05 -27.16 -6.02
CA ASP A 69 8.18 -27.87 -5.42
C ASP A 69 7.73 -29.10 -4.61
N LEU A 70 6.55 -29.04 -3.98
CA LEU A 70 5.91 -30.20 -3.36
C LEU A 70 5.55 -31.27 -4.41
N ASP A 71 4.94 -30.87 -5.52
CA ASP A 71 4.55 -31.78 -6.61
C ASP A 71 5.77 -32.41 -7.30
N ALA A 72 6.88 -31.68 -7.41
CA ALA A 72 8.14 -32.16 -7.96
C ALA A 72 8.95 -33.05 -6.99
N GLY A 73 8.55 -33.12 -5.72
CA GLY A 73 9.27 -33.84 -4.67
C GLY A 73 10.61 -33.21 -4.26
N SER A 74 10.87 -31.97 -4.71
CA SER A 74 12.05 -31.17 -4.35
C SER A 74 11.91 -30.51 -2.98
N LEU A 75 10.67 -30.19 -2.57
CA LEU A 75 10.35 -29.81 -1.19
C LEU A 75 9.90 -31.04 -0.41
N ARG A 76 10.53 -31.30 0.73
CA ARG A 76 10.09 -32.33 1.69
C ARG A 76 9.87 -31.63 3.03
N LEU A 77 8.59 -31.42 3.36
CA LEU A 77 8.13 -30.97 4.68
C LEU A 77 7.77 -32.19 5.53
#